data_AF-A0A954TC93-F1
#
_entry.id   AF-A0A954TC93-F1
#
_cell.length_a   1.000
_cell.length_b   1.000
_cell.length_c   1.000
_cell.angle_alpha   90.00
_cell.angle_beta   90.00
_cell.angle_gamma   90.00
#
_symmetry.space_group_name_H-M   'P 1'
#
loop_
_entity.id
_entity.type
_entity.pdbx_description
1 polymer ?
#
loop_
_entity_poly.entity_id
_entity_poly.type
_entity_poly.pdbx_seq_one_letter_code
_entity_poly.pdbx_strand_id
1 'polypeptide(L)'
;MNRLSVFLLGMLAGAALLYTSENYYIVRANEGIHIVPKLAGKVEFPYRDIRNYTVEDWKRNVSLGAAIVKAKKPDLMVESLTSVRTNFDNILQSLGGN
;
A
#
# COMPACT_ATOMS: atom_id res chain seq x y z
N MET A 1 -6.95 17.97 33.29
CA MET A 1 -7.03 16.68 32.56
C MET A 1 -6.75 15.55 33.55
N ASN A 2 -7.69 14.64 33.76
CA ASN A 2 -7.49 13.52 34.68
C ASN A 2 -6.53 12.49 34.06
N ARG A 3 -5.68 11.83 34.86
CA ARG A 3 -4.65 10.89 34.39
C ARG A 3 -5.25 9.73 33.58
N LEU A 4 -6.44 9.28 33.97
CA LEU A 4 -7.19 8.25 33.27
C LEU A 4 -7.60 8.68 31.85
N SER A 5 -8.00 9.94 31.66
CA SER A 5 -8.38 10.46 30.34
C SER A 5 -7.18 10.49 29.39
N VAL A 6 -5.99 10.86 29.88
CA VAL A 6 -4.75 10.85 29.08
C VAL A 6 -4.34 9.42 28.71
N PHE A 7 -4.50 8.47 29.63
CA PHE A 7 -4.26 7.06 29.38
C PHE A 7 -5.18 6.50 28.28
N LEU A 8 -6.48 6.74 28.39
CA LEU A 8 -7.46 6.29 27.39
C LEU A 8 -7.23 6.94 26.02
N LEU A 9 -6.87 8.22 25.99
CA LEU A 9 -6.50 8.90 24.75
C LEU A 9 -5.28 8.25 24.10
N GLY A 10 -4.25 7.92 24.89
CA GLY A 10 -3.06 7.22 24.42
C GLY A 10 -3.38 5.82 23.87
N MET A 11 -4.27 5.09 24.53
CA MET A 11 -4.74 3.78 24.08
C MET A 11 -5.47 3.87 22.74
N LEU A 12 -6.42 4.81 22.60
CA LEU A 12 -7.14 5.03 21.35
C LEU A 12 -6.22 5.47 20.23
N ALA A 13 -5.26 6.37 20.51
CA ALA A 13 -4.27 6.80 19.54
C ALA A 13 -3.38 5.63 19.07
N GLY A 14 -2.92 4.78 20.00
CA GLY A 14 -2.15 3.57 19.68
C GLY A 14 -2.92 2.58 18.82
N ALA A 15 -4.18 2.29 19.20
CA ALA A 15 -5.05 1.41 18.42
C ALA A 15 -5.31 1.94 17.01
N ALA A 16 -5.57 3.25 16.88
CA ALA A 16 -5.75 3.89 15.58
C ALA A 16 -4.48 3.82 14.72
N LEU A 17 -3.31 4.07 15.31
CA LEU A 17 -2.03 3.96 14.60
C LEU A 17 -1.75 2.54 14.11
N LEU A 18 -2.00 1.52 14.94
CA LEU A 18 -1.85 0.13 14.53
C LEU A 18 -2.81 -0.24 13.40
N TYR A 19 -4.08 0.14 13.54
CA TYR A 19 -5.10 -0.11 12.51
C TYR A 19 -4.70 0.53 11.16
N THR A 20 -4.27 1.79 11.18
CA THR A 20 -3.83 2.46 9.95
C THR A 20 -2.58 1.80 9.34
N SER A 21 -1.61 1.42 10.16
CA SER A 21 -0.39 0.71 9.71
C SER A 21 -0.70 -0.65 9.09
N GLU A 22 -1.69 -1.36 9.63
CA GLU A 22 -2.11 -2.66 9.14
C GLU A 22 -2.86 -2.59 7.81
N ASN A 23 -3.69 -1.55 7.61
CA ASN A 23 -4.63 -1.47 6.50
C ASN A 23 -4.18 -0.56 5.35
N TYR A 24 -3.15 0.26 5.53
CA TYR A 24 -2.71 1.22 4.51
C TYR A 24 -1.20 1.18 4.26
N TYR A 25 -0.81 1.41 3.01
CA TYR A 25 0.54 1.78 2.60
C TYR A 25 0.63 3.29 2.43
N ILE A 26 1.75 3.86 2.86
CA ILE A 26 2.18 5.22 2.56
C ILE A 26 3.26 5.10 1.48
N VAL A 27 2.91 5.47 0.27
CA VAL A 27 3.72 5.30 -0.93
C VAL A 27 4.31 6.65 -1.33
N ARG A 28 5.63 6.75 -1.44
CA ARG A 28 6.30 7.92 -2.00
C ARG A 28 6.62 7.68 -3.46
N ALA A 29 6.00 8.46 -4.33
CA ALA A 29 6.21 8.49 -5.77
C ALA A 29 6.87 9.82 -6.20
N ASN A 30 7.10 9.99 -7.50
CA ASN A 30 7.72 11.20 -8.05
C ASN A 30 6.81 12.43 -7.90
N GLU A 31 5.50 12.22 -7.96
CA GLU A 31 4.48 13.25 -7.81
C GLU A 31 4.15 13.61 -6.35
N GLY A 32 4.51 12.77 -5.38
CA GLY A 32 4.23 13.05 -3.97
C GLY A 32 4.06 11.81 -3.09
N ILE A 33 3.33 11.98 -1.99
CA ILE A 33 3.01 10.91 -1.03
C ILE A 33 1.55 10.50 -1.22
N HIS A 34 1.31 9.20 -1.35
CA HIS A 34 0.01 8.62 -1.65
C HIS A 34 -0.34 7.54 -0.62
N ILE A 35 -1.59 7.52 -0.17
CA ILE A 35 -2.10 6.48 0.71
C ILE A 35 -2.84 5.44 -0.15
N VAL A 36 -2.46 4.17 0.01
CA VAL A 36 -3.00 3.05 -0.77
C VAL A 36 -3.53 1.99 0.20
N PRO A 37 -4.82 1.59 0.12
CA PRO A 37 -5.36 0.52 0.96
C PRO A 37 -4.68 -0.83 0.63
N LYS A 38 -4.31 -1.60 1.65
CA LYS A 38 -3.77 -2.96 1.45
C LYS A 38 -4.87 -3.92 0.99
N LEU A 39 -4.48 -4.95 0.25
CA LEU A 39 -5.42 -6.02 -0.17
C LEU A 39 -5.76 -6.97 0.97
N ALA A 40 -4.79 -7.26 1.83
CA ALA A 40 -4.96 -8.03 3.04
C ALA A 40 -4.29 -7.27 4.20
N GLY A 41 -5.00 -7.17 5.33
CA GLY A 41 -4.47 -6.57 6.54
C GLY A 41 -3.23 -7.35 6.99
N LYS A 42 -2.08 -6.67 7.04
CA LYS A 42 -0.84 -7.24 7.54
C LYS A 42 -0.04 -6.16 8.22
N VAL A 43 0.43 -6.48 9.43
CA VAL A 43 1.39 -5.63 10.13
C VAL A 43 2.75 -5.82 9.47
N GLU A 44 3.11 -4.85 8.64
CA GLU A 44 4.41 -4.73 7.99
C GLU A 44 4.73 -3.25 7.87
N PHE A 45 5.97 -2.92 7.51
CA PHE A 45 6.37 -1.52 7.30
C PHE A 45 5.38 -0.81 6.37
N PRO A 46 4.65 0.23 6.84
CA PRO A 46 3.61 0.87 6.03
C PRO A 46 4.20 1.78 4.96
N TYR A 47 5.43 2.27 5.14
CA TYR A 47 6.09 3.17 4.19
C TYR A 47 6.80 2.41 3.06
N ARG A 48 6.61 2.85 1.81
CA ARG A 48 7.26 2.33 0.60
C ARG A 48 7.68 3.47 -0.31
N ASP A 49 8.96 3.55 -0.64
CA ASP A 49 9.48 4.50 -1.63
C ASP A 49 9.65 3.80 -2.96
N ILE A 50 8.83 4.19 -3.95
CA ILE A 50 8.76 3.53 -5.26
C ILE A 50 9.42 4.34 -6.37
N ARG A 51 10.06 5.48 -6.04
CA ARG A 51 10.67 6.38 -7.03
C ARG A 51 11.76 5.71 -7.87
N ASN A 52 12.49 4.78 -7.26
CA ASN A 52 13.60 4.05 -7.87
C ASN A 52 13.31 2.53 -7.97
N TYR A 53 12.04 2.13 -7.96
CA TYR A 53 11.69 0.70 -8.06
C TYR A 53 12.05 0.14 -9.43
N THR A 54 12.84 -0.93 -9.43
CA THR A 54 13.11 -1.75 -10.61
C THR A 54 12.00 -2.78 -10.84
N VAL A 55 12.03 -3.46 -11.99
CA VAL A 55 11.11 -4.58 -12.28
C VAL A 55 11.23 -5.70 -11.24
N GLU A 56 12.43 -5.95 -10.74
CA GLU A 56 12.68 -6.97 -9.71
C GLU A 56 12.07 -6.57 -8.36
N ASP A 57 12.09 -5.28 -8.01
CA ASP A 57 11.46 -4.77 -6.79
C ASP A 57 9.93 -4.93 -6.83
N TRP A 58 9.32 -4.70 -8.00
CA TRP A 58 7.89 -4.95 -8.22
C TRP A 58 7.54 -6.44 -8.14
N LYS A 59 8.40 -7.32 -8.66
CA LYS A 59 8.25 -8.78 -8.52
C LYS A 59 8.35 -9.22 -7.06
N ARG A 60 9.18 -8.57 -6.24
CA ARG A 60 9.27 -8.85 -4.80
C ARG A 60 8.09 -8.29 -4.01
N ASN A 61 7.46 -7.23 -4.50
CA ASN A 61 6.38 -6.50 -3.85
C ASN A 61 5.06 -6.57 -4.65
N VAL A 62 4.69 -7.77 -5.13
CA VAL A 62 3.47 -8.00 -5.94
C VAL A 62 2.21 -7.49 -5.23
N SER A 63 2.14 -7.64 -3.91
CA SER A 63 1.01 -7.19 -3.08
C SER A 63 0.80 -5.67 -3.14
N LEU A 64 1.89 -4.89 -3.11
CA LEU A 64 1.85 -3.44 -3.25
C LEU A 64 1.36 -3.06 -4.65
N GLY A 65 1.86 -3.77 -5.67
CA GLY A 65 1.47 -3.51 -7.05
C GLY A 65 -0.02 -3.73 -7.27
N ALA A 66 -0.53 -4.88 -6.83
CA ALA A 66 -1.96 -5.19 -6.92
C ALA A 66 -2.83 -4.24 -6.08
N ALA A 67 -2.35 -3.78 -4.92
CA ALA A 67 -3.02 -2.76 -4.10
C ALA A 67 -3.14 -1.41 -4.81
N ILE A 68 -2.07 -0.96 -5.48
CA ILE A 68 -2.05 0.29 -6.26
C ILE A 68 -3.03 0.23 -7.45
N VAL A 69 -3.04 -0.90 -8.17
CA VAL A 69 -3.98 -1.12 -9.29
C VAL A 69 -5.42 -1.11 -8.78
N LYS A 70 -5.73 -1.84 -7.70
CA LYS A 70 -7.08 -1.83 -7.10
C LYS A 70 -7.49 -0.45 -6.60
N ALA A 71 -6.53 0.33 -6.08
CA ALA A 71 -6.76 1.70 -5.63
C ALA A 71 -6.96 2.71 -6.77
N LYS A 72 -6.98 2.25 -8.04
CA LYS A 72 -7.10 3.07 -9.25
C LYS A 72 -6.02 4.15 -9.34
N LYS A 73 -4.81 3.85 -8.88
CA LYS A 73 -3.64 4.73 -8.99
C LYS A 73 -2.51 4.11 -9.84
N PRO A 74 -2.80 3.56 -11.04
CA PRO A 74 -1.78 2.93 -11.87
C PRO A 74 -0.67 3.90 -12.28
N ASP A 75 -0.90 5.21 -12.26
CA ASP A 75 0.09 6.22 -12.64
C ASP A 75 1.27 6.31 -11.65
N LEU A 76 1.12 5.75 -10.44
CA LEU A 76 2.21 5.60 -9.47
C LEU A 76 3.27 4.58 -9.91
N MET A 77 2.90 3.70 -10.83
CA MET A 77 3.77 2.71 -11.42
C MET A 77 4.51 3.35 -12.60
N VAL A 78 5.79 3.71 -12.39
CA VAL A 78 6.69 4.31 -13.40
C VAL A 78 6.75 3.52 -14.72
N GLU A 79 7.10 4.20 -15.81
CA GLU A 79 7.35 3.75 -17.21
C GLU A 79 8.04 2.38 -17.42
N SER A 80 8.74 1.82 -16.42
CA SER A 80 9.24 0.43 -16.42
C SER A 80 8.13 -0.64 -16.40
N LEU A 81 6.87 -0.22 -16.25
CA LEU A 81 5.71 -1.07 -16.07
C LEU A 81 4.92 -1.44 -17.32
N THR A 82 5.26 -1.06 -18.56
CA THR A 82 4.50 -1.58 -19.72
C THR A 82 4.50 -3.13 -19.73
N SER A 83 5.64 -3.75 -19.43
CA SER A 83 5.77 -5.22 -19.32
C SER A 83 5.18 -5.78 -18.03
N VAL A 84 5.21 -5.03 -16.93
CA VAL A 84 4.77 -5.50 -15.61
C VAL A 84 3.24 -5.33 -15.43
N ARG A 85 2.68 -4.22 -15.91
CA ARG A 85 1.23 -3.93 -15.98
C ARG A 85 0.49 -5.01 -16.76
N THR A 86 1.01 -5.41 -17.93
CA THR A 86 0.42 -6.50 -18.73
C THR A 86 0.33 -7.81 -17.93
N ASN A 87 1.35 -8.13 -17.14
CA ASN A 87 1.31 -9.32 -16.26
C ASN A 87 0.33 -9.17 -15.08
N PHE A 88 0.23 -7.98 -14.49
CA PHE A 88 -0.72 -7.72 -13.40
C PHE A 88 -2.18 -7.76 -13.86
N ASP A 89 -2.49 -7.17 -15.02
CA ASP A 89 -3.84 -7.20 -15.60
C ASP A 89 -4.29 -8.65 -15.87
N ASN A 90 -3.37 -9.49 -16.36
CA ASN A 90 -3.61 -10.93 -16.56
C ASN A 90 -3.86 -11.68 -15.24
N ILE A 91 -3.11 -11.36 -14.17
CA ILE A 91 -3.30 -11.96 -12.84
C ILE A 91 -4.62 -11.50 -12.20
N LEU A 92 -4.99 -10.23 -12.36
CA LEU A 92 -6.25 -9.72 -11.83
C LEU A 92 -7.45 -10.29 -12.57
N GLN A 93 -7.36 -10.49 -13.89
CA GLN A 93 -8.40 -11.20 -14.65
C GLN A 93 -8.52 -12.67 -14.23
N SER A 94 -7.41 -13.36 -13.96
CA SER A 94 -7.48 -14.75 -13.50
C SER A 94 -8.03 -14.90 -12.08
N LEU A 95 -7.92 -13.87 -11.25
CA LEU A 95 -8.50 -13.83 -9.89
C LEU A 95 -9.94 -13.30 -9.85
N GLY A 96 -10.37 -12.52 -10.85
CA GLY A 96 -11.70 -11.91 -10.94
C GLY A 96 -12.69 -12.62 -11.88
N GLY A 97 -12.26 -13.68 -12.56
CA GLY A 97 -13.10 -14.51 -13.41
C GLY A 97 -13.78 -15.63 -12.62
N ASN A 98 -14.90 -15.29 -11.97
CA ASN A 98 -16.05 -16.16 -11.64
C ASN A 98 -17.28 -15.29 -11.39
#